data_AF-A0A6J4FVD1-F1
#
_entry.id   AF-A0A6J4FVD1-F1
#
_cell.length_a   1.000
_cell.length_b   1.000
_cell.length_c   1.000
_cell.angle_alpha   90.00
_cell.angle_beta   90.00
_cell.angle_gamma   90.00
#
_symmetry.space_group_name_H-M   'P 1'
#
loop_
_entity.id
_entity.type
_entity.pdbx_description
1 polymer ?
#
loop_
_entity_poly.entity_id
_entity_poly.type
_entity_poly.pdbx_seq_one_letter_code
_entity_poly.pdbx_strand_id
1 'polypeptide(L)'
;MDMSLQFNQHTGKITYRGKEVGEYIFKDGRSKVRINIEYEGGNDWVVPLSWFSHGLSLLTENQPAPSSLTVETSEDCIAEEFEVIRFLTEKQVKRGGYKWDFHKSDADDWPSPLHGHDYEKQLKLDAITGKVYDVGTREWCKTLKKDDLQVIQATLRASKDFKEVVVNLIDKT
;
A
#
# COMPACT_ATOMS: atom_id res chain seq x y z
N MET A 1 -6.50 -31.53 -3.77
CA MET A 1 -6.47 -31.87 -2.33
C MET A 1 -6.53 -30.57 -1.55
N ASP A 2 -7.46 -30.48 -0.61
CA ASP A 2 -7.89 -29.24 0.05
C ASP A 2 -6.75 -28.53 0.78
N MET A 3 -6.38 -27.34 0.28
CA MET A 3 -5.40 -26.42 0.87
C MET A 3 -6.13 -25.21 1.45
N SER A 4 -7.03 -25.42 2.43
CA SER A 4 -7.71 -24.29 3.05
C SER A 4 -7.14 -23.99 4.44
N LEU A 5 -6.45 -22.85 4.53
CA LEU A 5 -6.38 -22.08 5.76
C LEU A 5 -7.79 -21.53 6.02
N GLN A 6 -8.34 -21.74 7.21
CA GLN A 6 -9.72 -21.35 7.52
C GLN A 6 -9.73 -20.46 8.76
N PHE A 7 -10.54 -19.40 8.73
CA PHE A 7 -10.77 -18.51 9.86
C PHE A 7 -12.21 -18.63 10.35
N ASN A 8 -12.38 -18.86 11.65
CA ASN A 8 -13.69 -18.92 12.28
C ASN A 8 -13.98 -17.60 13.01
N GLN A 9 -14.88 -16.80 12.45
CA GLN A 9 -15.26 -15.48 12.99
C GLN A 9 -15.92 -15.52 14.37
N HIS A 10 -16.53 -16.65 14.75
CA HIS A 10 -17.20 -16.80 16.05
C HIS A 10 -16.23 -17.15 17.16
N THR A 11 -15.19 -17.92 16.85
CA THR A 11 -14.20 -18.38 17.84
C THR A 11 -12.87 -17.65 17.76
N GLY A 12 -12.66 -16.85 16.71
CA GLY A 12 -11.37 -16.21 16.41
C GLY A 12 -10.30 -17.19 15.94
N LYS A 13 -10.58 -18.48 15.78
CA LYS A 13 -9.55 -19.49 15.50
C LYS A 13 -9.15 -19.52 14.03
N ILE A 14 -7.86 -19.76 13.79
CA ILE A 14 -7.27 -20.01 12.47
C ILE A 14 -6.87 -21.48 12.43
N THR A 15 -7.35 -22.23 11.45
CA THR A 15 -7.04 -23.66 11.28
C THR A 15 -6.40 -23.93 9.92
N TYR A 16 -5.46 -24.87 9.89
CA TYR A 16 -4.86 -25.41 8.67
C TYR A 16 -4.97 -26.93 8.70
N ARG A 17 -5.62 -27.51 7.69
CA ARG A 17 -5.90 -28.96 7.61
C ARG A 17 -6.53 -29.52 8.89
N GLY A 18 -7.46 -28.77 9.48
CA GLY A 18 -8.18 -29.14 10.70
C GLY A 18 -7.38 -28.98 12.01
N LYS A 19 -6.12 -28.54 11.97
CA LYS A 19 -5.32 -28.20 13.16
C LYS A 19 -5.39 -26.71 13.43
N GLU A 20 -5.54 -26.32 14.69
CA GLU A 20 -5.47 -24.92 15.12
C GLU A 20 -4.03 -24.42 15.00
N VAL A 21 -3.83 -23.37 14.20
CA VAL A 21 -2.52 -22.76 13.93
C VAL A 21 -2.47 -21.31 14.34
N GLY A 22 -3.55 -20.76 14.91
CA GLY A 22 -3.56 -19.38 15.36
C GLY A 22 -4.90 -18.91 15.86
N GLU A 23 -4.92 -17.66 16.31
CA GLU A 23 -6.10 -16.98 16.81
C GLU A 23 -6.05 -15.47 16.50
N TYR A 24 -7.22 -14.91 16.27
CA TYR A 24 -7.48 -13.48 16.23
C TYR A 24 -8.20 -13.06 17.51
N ILE A 25 -7.67 -12.04 18.17
CA ILE A 25 -8.22 -11.46 19.38
C ILE A 25 -8.48 -9.98 19.11
N PHE A 26 -9.73 -9.56 19.29
CA PHE A 26 -10.09 -8.16 19.32
C PHE A 26 -10.49 -7.76 20.74
N LYS A 27 -9.75 -6.85 21.35
CA LYS A 27 -10.02 -6.37 22.70
C LYS A 27 -9.57 -4.91 22.86
N ASP A 28 -10.38 -4.09 23.52
CA ASP A 28 -10.07 -2.69 23.83
C ASP A 28 -9.70 -1.86 22.59
N GLY A 29 -10.41 -2.08 21.48
CA GLY A 29 -10.16 -1.41 20.19
C GLY A 29 -8.88 -1.84 19.48
N ARG A 30 -8.17 -2.86 19.97
CA ARG A 30 -6.93 -3.38 19.39
C ARG A 30 -7.12 -4.78 18.83
N SER A 31 -6.62 -4.96 17.61
CA SER A 31 -6.47 -6.25 16.95
C SER A 31 -5.14 -6.89 17.37
N LYS A 32 -5.16 -8.18 17.72
CA LYS A 32 -3.97 -9.01 17.89
C LYS A 32 -4.19 -10.34 17.18
N VAL A 33 -3.31 -10.65 16.23
CA VAL A 33 -3.26 -11.96 15.58
C VAL A 33 -2.07 -12.74 16.15
N ARG A 34 -2.29 -14.01 16.48
CA ARG A 34 -1.25 -14.97 16.85
C ARG A 34 -1.27 -16.12 15.86
N ILE A 35 -0.13 -16.46 15.30
CA ILE A 35 0.04 -17.61 14.40
C ILE A 35 1.19 -18.45 14.94
N ASN A 36 0.93 -19.73 15.16
CA ASN A 36 1.92 -20.73 15.45
C ASN A 36 2.45 -21.26 14.11
N ILE A 37 3.68 -20.89 13.79
CA ILE A 37 4.38 -21.40 12.62
C ILE A 37 5.34 -22.48 13.12
N GLU A 38 5.09 -23.71 12.71
CA GLU A 38 5.98 -24.85 12.96
C GLU A 38 6.51 -25.34 11.62
N TYR A 39 7.83 -25.43 11.50
CA TYR A 39 8.49 -26.05 10.36
C TYR A 39 9.67 -26.87 10.86
N GLU A 40 10.02 -27.91 10.12
CA GLU A 40 11.13 -28.80 10.43
C GLU A 40 12.23 -28.59 9.37
N GLY A 41 13.42 -28.19 9.82
CA GLY A 41 14.60 -27.97 8.99
C GLY A 41 15.65 -29.06 9.19
N GLY A 42 16.63 -29.14 8.30
CA GLY A 42 17.81 -29.99 8.49
C GLY A 42 18.72 -29.45 9.62
N ASN A 43 19.69 -30.26 10.06
CA ASN A 43 20.59 -29.93 11.18
C ASN A 43 21.41 -28.64 11.00
N ASP A 44 21.41 -28.04 9.80
CA ASP A 44 22.29 -26.97 9.36
C ASP A 44 21.55 -25.74 8.80
N TRP A 45 20.22 -25.69 8.83
CA TRP A 45 19.49 -24.51 8.35
C TRP A 45 18.14 -24.28 9.04
N VAL A 46 17.78 -23.00 9.10
CA VAL A 46 16.56 -22.45 9.71
C VAL A 46 15.92 -21.56 8.64
N VAL A 47 14.60 -21.65 8.41
CA VAL A 47 13.89 -20.70 7.55
C VAL A 47 13.79 -19.37 8.31
N PRO A 48 14.46 -18.30 7.85
CA PRO A 48 14.28 -17.01 8.49
C PRO A 48 12.82 -16.57 8.32
N LEU A 49 12.19 -16.09 9.39
CA LEU A 49 10.80 -15.60 9.33
C LEU A 49 10.59 -14.52 8.23
N SER A 50 11.65 -13.81 7.83
CA SER A 50 11.63 -12.88 6.71
C SER A 50 11.29 -13.52 5.36
N TRP A 51 11.69 -14.77 5.13
CA TRP A 51 11.33 -15.52 3.91
C TRP A 51 9.88 -15.99 3.92
N PHE A 52 9.33 -16.26 5.10
CA PHE A 52 7.90 -16.53 5.24
C PHE A 52 7.06 -15.29 4.91
N SER A 53 7.45 -14.12 5.45
CA SER A 53 6.85 -12.84 5.09
C SER A 53 6.95 -12.54 3.59
N HIS A 54 8.10 -12.83 2.98
CA HIS A 54 8.28 -12.69 1.54
C HIS A 54 7.31 -13.60 0.76
N GLY A 55 7.18 -14.88 1.14
CA GLY A 55 6.24 -15.80 0.49
C GLY A 55 4.78 -15.34 0.58
N LEU A 56 4.34 -14.79 1.72
CA LEU A 56 3.00 -14.22 1.86
C LEU A 56 2.77 -13.02 0.96
N SER A 57 3.80 -12.18 0.76
CA SER A 57 3.69 -11.00 -0.11
C SER A 57 3.45 -11.36 -1.58
N LEU A 58 3.85 -12.57 -2.01
CA LEU A 58 3.72 -13.05 -3.39
C LEU A 58 2.33 -13.63 -3.71
N LEU A 59 1.44 -13.80 -2.73
CA LEU A 59 0.09 -14.29 -2.95
C LEU A 59 -0.72 -13.29 -3.77
N THR A 60 -1.48 -13.77 -4.76
CA THR A 60 -2.25 -12.94 -5.70
C THR A 60 -3.24 -12.00 -5.00
N GLU A 61 -3.82 -12.40 -3.87
CA GLU A 61 -4.70 -11.57 -3.04
C GLU A 61 -3.99 -10.41 -2.31
N ASN A 62 -2.67 -10.50 -2.17
CA ASN A 62 -1.80 -9.47 -1.60
C ASN A 62 -1.06 -8.67 -2.68
N GLN A 63 -1.22 -9.05 -3.95
CA GLN A 63 -0.71 -8.27 -5.05
C GLN A 63 -1.63 -7.07 -5.26
N PRO A 64 -1.06 -5.86 -5.46
CA PRO A 64 -1.88 -4.69 -5.76
C PRO A 64 -2.72 -4.95 -7.01
N ALA A 65 -3.93 -4.39 -7.01
CA ALA A 65 -4.78 -4.45 -8.19
C ALA A 65 -4.04 -3.84 -9.40
N PRO A 66 -4.27 -4.36 -10.62
CA PRO A 66 -3.65 -3.79 -11.81
C PRO A 66 -4.08 -2.32 -11.97
N SER A 67 -3.08 -1.45 -12.09
CA SER A 67 -3.25 -0.02 -12.27
C SER A 67 -4.12 0.28 -13.49
N SER A 68 -5.22 1.01 -13.29
CA SER A 68 -6.10 1.43 -14.40
C SER A 68 -5.49 2.56 -15.25
N LEU A 69 -4.58 3.34 -14.66
CA LEU A 69 -3.81 4.39 -15.31
C LEU A 69 -2.53 4.65 -14.51
N THR A 70 -1.41 4.77 -15.22
CA THR A 70 -0.11 5.16 -14.66
C THR A 70 0.27 6.54 -15.20
N VAL A 71 0.68 7.45 -14.32
CA VAL A 71 1.23 8.77 -14.69
C VAL A 71 2.66 8.88 -14.15
N GLU A 72 3.60 9.22 -15.03
CA GLU A 72 5.02 9.39 -14.70
C GLU A 72 5.34 10.88 -14.50
N THR A 73 6.17 11.19 -13.49
CA THR A 73 6.66 12.56 -13.22
C THR A 73 8.17 12.55 -12.98
N SER A 74 8.85 13.66 -13.30
CA SER A 74 10.30 13.81 -13.14
C SER A 74 10.67 14.20 -11.70
N GLU A 75 11.86 13.84 -11.21
CA GLU A 75 12.24 14.07 -9.79
C GLU A 75 12.31 15.54 -9.37
N ASP A 76 12.60 16.43 -10.31
CA ASP A 76 12.51 17.85 -10.10
C ASP A 76 11.07 18.33 -9.90
N CYS A 77 10.06 17.46 -9.94
CA CYS A 77 8.69 17.78 -9.58
C CYS A 77 8.45 17.97 -8.08
N ILE A 78 9.41 17.64 -7.21
CA ILE A 78 9.25 17.74 -5.75
C ILE A 78 9.68 19.12 -5.25
N ALA A 79 8.77 19.83 -4.58
CA ALA A 79 9.01 21.19 -4.10
C ALA A 79 9.78 21.18 -2.77
N GLU A 80 9.37 20.27 -1.89
CA GLU A 80 9.87 20.15 -0.52
C GLU A 80 9.94 18.66 -0.14
N GLU A 81 11.05 18.27 0.47
CA GLU A 81 11.32 16.92 0.95
C GLU A 81 11.56 16.95 2.46
N PHE A 82 10.87 16.11 3.21
CA PHE A 82 11.04 15.99 4.67
C PHE A 82 11.72 14.66 5.02
N GLU A 83 12.36 14.62 6.19
CA GLU A 83 13.06 13.43 6.67
C GLU A 83 12.05 12.36 7.09
N VAL A 84 12.15 11.16 6.51
CA VAL A 84 11.23 10.04 6.76
C VAL A 84 12.01 8.89 7.38
N ILE A 85 11.49 8.30 8.45
CA ILE A 85 12.09 7.13 9.10
C ILE A 85 11.97 5.93 8.15
N ARG A 86 13.08 5.53 7.53
CA ARG A 86 13.13 4.37 6.65
C ARG A 86 13.54 3.12 7.44
N PHE A 87 12.69 2.09 7.43
CA PHE A 87 13.09 0.76 7.86
C PHE A 87 13.93 0.09 6.76
N LEU A 88 15.21 -0.17 7.04
CA LEU A 88 16.16 -0.74 6.10
C LEU A 88 15.92 -2.25 5.87
N THR A 89 15.41 -2.63 4.70
CA THR A 89 15.51 -4.01 4.19
C THR A 89 16.14 -4.12 2.80
N GLU A 90 16.42 -3.03 2.08
CA GLU A 90 17.15 -3.11 0.82
C GLU A 90 17.78 -1.78 0.38
N LYS A 91 18.91 -1.84 -0.34
CA LYS A 91 19.56 -0.69 -0.99
C LYS A 91 19.51 -0.88 -2.50
N GLN A 92 18.79 0.00 -3.19
CA GLN A 92 19.08 0.38 -4.58
C GLN A 92 18.88 1.87 -4.78
N VAL A 93 19.79 2.48 -5.55
CA VAL A 93 19.70 3.86 -6.04
C VAL A 93 19.52 3.79 -7.55
N LYS A 94 18.38 4.26 -8.08
CA LYS A 94 18.24 4.76 -9.46
C LYS A 94 17.24 5.92 -9.51
N ARG A 95 17.56 6.92 -10.32
CA ARG A 95 16.93 8.25 -10.43
C ARG A 95 15.80 8.27 -11.47
N GLY A 96 14.74 9.01 -11.14
CA GLY A 96 13.56 9.30 -11.98
C GLY A 96 12.46 8.27 -11.76
N GLY A 97 11.77 8.30 -10.60
CA GLY A 97 11.11 7.07 -10.14
C GLY A 97 9.82 7.18 -9.34
N TYR A 98 9.06 8.28 -9.39
CA TYR A 98 7.72 8.29 -8.78
C TYR A 98 6.67 7.85 -9.78
N LYS A 99 5.93 6.80 -9.43
CA LYS A 99 4.85 6.25 -10.24
C LYS A 99 3.56 6.37 -9.43
N TRP A 100 2.61 7.15 -9.91
CA TRP A 100 1.31 7.32 -9.25
C TRP A 100 0.25 6.51 -9.98
N ASP A 101 -0.21 5.45 -9.33
CA ASP A 101 -1.33 4.62 -9.78
C ASP A 101 -2.62 5.12 -9.11
N PHE A 102 -3.63 5.41 -9.92
CA PHE A 102 -4.95 5.86 -9.45
C PHE A 102 -6.00 4.77 -9.72
N HIS A 103 -6.81 4.45 -8.71
CA HIS A 103 -7.90 3.49 -8.87
C HIS A 103 -9.26 4.19 -8.91
N LYS A 104 -10.15 3.67 -9.75
CA LYS A 104 -11.54 4.15 -9.86
C LYS A 104 -12.34 3.89 -8.59
N SER A 105 -11.99 2.82 -7.89
CA SER A 105 -12.56 2.40 -6.63
C SER A 105 -11.43 1.88 -5.76
N ASP A 106 -10.90 2.75 -4.91
CA ASP A 106 -10.06 2.31 -3.81
C ASP A 106 -10.93 1.84 -2.64
N ALA A 107 -10.44 0.83 -1.93
CA ALA A 107 -11.11 0.35 -0.72
C ALA A 107 -10.96 1.32 0.47
N ASP A 108 -10.05 2.29 0.36
CA ASP A 108 -9.78 3.30 1.37
C ASP A 108 -9.73 4.70 0.75
N ASP A 109 -10.19 5.71 1.49
CA ASP A 109 -10.19 7.13 1.05
C ASP A 109 -8.98 7.90 1.63
N TRP A 110 -7.90 7.22 2.00
CA TRP A 110 -6.75 7.86 2.65
C TRP A 110 -5.60 8.08 1.66
N PRO A 111 -4.95 9.26 1.64
CA PRO A 111 -5.17 10.44 2.48
C PRO A 111 -6.39 11.28 2.10
N SER A 112 -6.91 11.12 0.88
CA SER A 112 -8.12 11.77 0.40
C SER A 112 -8.87 10.87 -0.59
N PRO A 113 -10.15 11.16 -0.91
CA PRO A 113 -10.92 10.35 -1.87
C PRO A 113 -10.34 10.32 -3.29
N LEU A 114 -9.42 11.22 -3.62
CA LEU A 114 -8.67 11.21 -4.88
C LEU A 114 -7.17 11.21 -4.56
N HIS A 115 -6.62 10.01 -4.47
CA HIS A 115 -5.21 9.80 -4.17
C HIS A 115 -4.54 8.88 -5.19
N GLY A 116 -3.22 9.03 -5.32
CA GLY A 116 -2.36 8.17 -6.13
C GLY A 116 -1.46 7.32 -5.24
N HIS A 117 -1.17 6.10 -5.65
CA HIS A 117 -0.29 5.18 -4.94
C HIS A 117 1.06 5.07 -5.66
N ASP A 118 2.16 5.16 -4.91
CA ASP A 118 3.48 4.71 -5.34
C ASP A 118 3.86 3.48 -4.50
N TYR A 119 3.54 2.31 -5.05
CA TYR A 119 3.76 1.02 -4.38
C TYR A 119 5.24 0.71 -4.17
N GLU A 120 6.10 1.13 -5.09
CA GLU A 120 7.54 0.88 -5.01
C GLU A 120 8.13 1.64 -3.81
N LYS A 121 7.67 2.86 -3.58
CA LYS A 121 8.18 3.72 -2.50
C LYS A 121 7.34 3.72 -1.23
N GLN A 122 6.22 3.00 -1.22
CA GLN A 122 5.26 2.99 -0.11
C GLN A 122 4.73 4.40 0.21
N LEU A 123 4.36 5.17 -0.81
CA LEU A 123 3.83 6.53 -0.67
C LEU A 123 2.40 6.63 -1.21
N LYS A 124 1.64 7.58 -0.66
CA LYS A 124 0.39 8.05 -1.24
C LYS A 124 0.39 9.55 -1.49
N LEU A 125 0.00 9.96 -2.69
CA LEU A 125 -0.23 11.35 -3.08
C LEU A 125 -1.69 11.73 -2.84
N ASP A 126 -1.96 12.78 -2.08
CA ASP A 126 -3.23 13.50 -2.13
C ASP A 126 -3.27 14.36 -3.41
N ALA A 127 -4.03 13.95 -4.42
CA ALA A 127 -4.06 14.65 -5.71
C ALA A 127 -4.92 15.94 -5.68
N ILE A 128 -5.56 16.24 -4.55
CA ILE A 128 -6.26 17.51 -4.32
C ILE A 128 -5.25 18.55 -3.84
N THR A 129 -4.44 18.20 -2.83
CA THR A 129 -3.55 19.17 -2.16
C THR A 129 -2.09 19.10 -2.60
N GLY A 130 -1.66 18.02 -3.25
CA GLY A 130 -0.26 17.75 -3.60
C GLY A 130 0.59 17.21 -2.45
N LYS A 131 0.02 16.97 -1.26
CA LYS A 131 0.75 16.38 -0.13
C LYS A 131 0.99 14.90 -0.36
N VAL A 132 2.18 14.43 -0.01
CA VAL A 132 2.59 13.03 -0.12
C VAL A 132 2.81 12.46 1.28
N TYR A 133 2.24 11.30 1.54
CA TYR A 133 2.25 10.63 2.83
C TYR A 133 2.98 9.30 2.73
N ASP A 134 3.70 8.95 3.78
CA ASP A 134 4.29 7.62 3.94
C ASP A 134 3.21 6.64 4.41
N VAL A 135 3.08 5.50 3.73
CA VAL A 135 2.01 4.52 4.03
C VAL A 135 2.18 3.87 5.40
N GLY A 136 3.44 3.62 5.81
CA GLY A 136 3.75 2.92 7.06
C GLY A 136 3.44 3.76 8.31
N THR A 137 3.75 5.05 8.26
CA THR A 137 3.58 6.00 9.36
C THR A 137 2.29 6.82 9.25
N ARG A 138 1.72 6.94 8.05
CA ARG A 138 0.63 7.85 7.68
C ARG A 138 0.97 9.33 7.88
N GLU A 139 2.24 9.65 8.05
CA GLU A 139 2.69 11.03 8.23
C GLU A 139 2.94 11.68 6.87
N TRP A 140 2.65 12.98 6.79
CA TRP A 140 3.00 13.79 5.65
C TRP A 140 4.53 13.92 5.56
N CYS A 141 5.09 13.54 4.42
CA CYS A 141 6.53 13.40 4.26
C CYS A 141 7.12 14.18 3.07
N LYS A 142 6.31 14.59 2.07
CA LYS A 142 6.76 15.42 0.92
C LYS A 142 5.62 16.25 0.35
N THR A 143 5.96 17.24 -0.48
CA THR A 143 4.97 18.04 -1.24
C THR A 143 5.35 18.10 -2.71
N LEU A 144 4.40 17.76 -3.57
CA LEU A 144 4.52 17.87 -5.01
C LEU A 144 4.51 19.36 -5.42
N LYS A 145 5.32 19.76 -6.40
CA LYS A 145 5.29 21.12 -6.96
C LYS A 145 3.92 21.40 -7.55
N LYS A 146 3.54 22.66 -7.48
CA LYS A 146 2.25 23.14 -7.97
C LYS A 146 2.05 22.83 -9.46
N ASP A 147 3.08 23.05 -10.28
CA ASP A 147 2.98 22.84 -11.72
C ASP A 147 2.79 21.35 -12.05
N ASP A 148 3.49 20.46 -11.36
CA ASP A 148 3.33 19.01 -11.52
C ASP A 148 1.99 18.51 -10.99
N LEU A 149 1.48 19.12 -9.91
CA LEU A 149 0.15 18.80 -9.40
C LEU A 149 -0.90 19.18 -10.44
N GLN A 150 -0.74 20.33 -11.09
CA GLN A 150 -1.60 20.75 -12.19
C GLN A 150 -1.53 19.78 -13.38
N VAL A 151 -0.34 19.25 -13.71
CA VAL A 151 -0.18 18.24 -14.77
C VAL A 151 -0.92 16.93 -14.42
N ILE A 152 -0.77 16.44 -13.18
CA ILE A 152 -1.50 15.26 -12.70
C ILE A 152 -3.02 15.51 -12.76
N GLN A 153 -3.48 16.64 -12.22
CA GLN A 153 -4.90 17.00 -12.21
C GLN A 153 -5.45 17.17 -13.63
N ALA A 154 -4.68 17.74 -14.57
CA ALA A 154 -5.07 17.85 -15.97
C ALA A 154 -5.20 16.47 -16.62
N THR A 155 -4.27 15.56 -16.34
CA THR A 155 -4.31 14.16 -16.80
C THR A 155 -5.55 13.44 -16.26
N LEU A 156 -5.83 13.56 -14.97
CA LEU A 156 -7.03 13.00 -14.35
C LEU A 156 -8.32 13.61 -14.92
N ARG A 157 -8.32 14.92 -15.20
CA ARG A 157 -9.46 15.62 -15.82
C ARG A 157 -9.72 15.16 -17.25
N ALA A 158 -8.67 14.78 -17.98
CA ALA A 158 -8.78 14.23 -19.33
C ALA A 158 -9.21 12.74 -19.34
N SER A 159 -9.04 12.02 -18.23
CA SER A 159 -9.45 10.63 -18.12
C SER A 159 -10.97 10.49 -17.99
N LYS A 160 -11.56 9.63 -18.83
CA LYS A 160 -12.99 9.30 -18.78
C LYS A 160 -13.45 8.76 -17.42
N ASP A 161 -12.54 8.11 -16.69
CA ASP A 161 -12.85 7.44 -15.42
C ASP A 161 -12.72 8.36 -14.21
N PHE A 162 -11.99 9.48 -14.34
CA PHE A 162 -11.70 10.40 -13.23
C PHE A 162 -12.22 11.82 -13.44
N LYS A 163 -12.65 12.19 -14.64
CA LYS A 163 -13.13 13.54 -14.98
C LYS A 163 -14.19 14.06 -13.99
N GLU A 164 -15.20 13.25 -13.68
CA GLU A 164 -16.28 13.66 -12.76
C GLU A 164 -15.77 13.84 -11.33
N VAL A 165 -14.86 12.97 -10.89
CA VAL A 165 -14.24 13.04 -9.56
C VAL A 165 -13.42 14.32 -9.42
N VAL A 166 -12.61 14.65 -10.43
CA VAL A 166 -11.83 15.90 -10.46
C VAL A 166 -12.73 17.13 -10.44
N VAL A 167 -13.78 17.17 -11.27
CA VAL A 167 -14.72 18.29 -11.28
C VAL A 167 -15.38 18.48 -9.92
N ASN A 168 -15.68 17.38 -9.22
CA ASN A 168 -16.35 17.45 -7.92
C ASN A 168 -15.43 17.81 -6.76
N LEU A 169 -14.20 17.30 -6.75
CA LEU A 169 -13.28 17.41 -5.61
C LEU A 169 -12.23 18.52 -5.75
N ILE A 170 -12.02 19.02 -6.96
CA ILE A 170 -10.99 20.03 -7.26
C ILE A 170 -11.64 21.31 -7.79
N ASP A 171 -12.46 21.20 -8.84
CA ASP A 171 -12.95 22.39 -9.57
C ASP A 171 -14.12 23.13 -8.87
N LYS A 172 -14.75 22.51 -7.86
CA LYS A 172 -15.87 23.08 -7.08
C LYS A 172 -15.45 23.69 -5.74
N THR A 173 -14.18 23.59 -5.38
CA THR A 173 -13.58 24.05 -4.12
C THR A 173 -12.90 25.40 -4.30
#